data_AF-A0A498FCP7-F1
#
_entry.id   AF-A0A498FCP7-F1
#
_cell.length_a   1.000
_cell.length_b   1.000
_cell.length_c   1.000
_cell.angle_alpha   90.00
_cell.angle_beta   90.00
_cell.angle_gamma   90.00
#
_symmetry.space_group_name_H-M   'P 1'
#
loop_
_entity.id
_entity.type
_entity.pdbx_description
1 polymer ?
#
loop_
_entity_poly.entity_id
_entity_poly.type
_entity_poly.pdbx_seq_one_letter_code
_entity_poly.pdbx_strand_id
1 'polypeptide(L)'
;IFRWEEHLERLYQSAKPYDMEIPYTREELTEATLEVIRRNDLDGGYIRPIAFYGYDSLGVSPKDNPTEVAIAAWPWGTYLGEDALENGVDVMVSSWRKHASSQIPTNAKTTGLYVNSMLAGEEARRNGYVEAIVLNKEGNVAE
;
A
#
# COMPACT_ATOMS: atom_id res chain seq x y z
N ILE A 1 3.71 16.87 -5.64
CA ILE A 1 3.35 15.58 -5.01
C ILE A 1 2.99 15.84 -3.56
N PHE A 2 1.78 15.50 -3.13
CA PHE A 2 1.31 15.79 -1.77
C PHE A 2 2.05 14.92 -0.74
N ARG A 3 2.64 15.55 0.29
CA ARG A 3 3.32 14.89 1.43
C ARG A 3 4.36 13.83 1.02
N TRP A 4 5.12 14.14 -0.04
CA TRP A 4 6.07 13.21 -0.65
C TRP A 4 7.15 12.74 0.33
N GLU A 5 7.73 13.68 1.09
CA GLU A 5 8.77 13.37 2.08
C GLU A 5 8.26 12.40 3.15
N GLU A 6 7.02 12.58 3.63
CA GLU A 6 6.43 11.65 4.60
C GLU A 6 6.08 10.30 3.98
N HIS A 7 5.73 10.26 2.69
CA HIS A 7 5.53 9.02 1.95
C HIS A 7 6.85 8.24 1.79
N LEU A 8 7.94 8.91 1.44
CA LEU A 8 9.28 8.30 1.39
C LEU A 8 9.73 7.85 2.78
N GLU A 9 9.62 8.71 3.80
CA GLU A 9 9.91 8.34 5.18
C GLU A 9 9.20 7.04 5.56
N ARG A 10 7.90 6.95 5.30
CA ARG A 10 7.12 5.74 5.58
C ARG A 10 7.57 4.53 4.75
N LEU A 11 8.02 4.70 3.51
CA LEU A 11 8.59 3.61 2.70
C LEU A 11 9.83 3.02 3.38
N TYR A 12 10.79 3.87 3.77
CA TYR A 12 12.00 3.42 4.48
C TYR A 12 11.68 2.83 5.86
N GLN A 13 10.75 3.43 6.62
CA GLN A 13 10.33 2.87 7.92
C GLN A 13 9.62 1.52 7.76
N SER A 14 8.86 1.32 6.67
CA SER A 14 8.20 0.03 6.38
C SER A 14 9.19 -1.08 6.05
N ALA A 15 10.39 -0.73 5.55
CA ALA A 15 11.44 -1.68 5.22
C ALA A 15 12.20 -2.21 6.46
N LYS A 16 12.30 -1.39 7.52
CA LYS A 16 13.11 -1.71 8.72
C LYS A 16 12.74 -3.00 9.44
N PRO A 17 11.46 -3.33 9.72
CA PRO A 17 11.12 -4.57 10.41
C PRO A 17 11.45 -5.84 9.62
N TYR A 18 11.78 -5.69 8.33
CA TYR A 18 12.12 -6.78 7.42
C TYR A 18 13.61 -6.82 7.07
N ASP A 19 14.43 -5.97 7.70
CA ASP A 19 15.86 -5.81 7.37
C ASP A 19 16.10 -5.59 5.86
N MET A 20 15.16 -4.92 5.20
CA MET A 20 15.27 -4.57 3.79
C MET A 20 16.05 -3.26 3.62
N GLU A 21 17.21 -3.35 2.98
CA GLU A 21 17.96 -2.16 2.55
C GLU A 21 17.44 -1.68 1.20
N ILE A 22 16.95 -0.45 1.13
CA ILE A 22 16.55 0.20 -0.12
C ILE A 22 17.81 0.83 -0.73
N PRO A 23 18.25 0.42 -1.93
CA PRO A 23 19.57 0.77 -2.48
C PRO A 23 19.63 2.16 -3.13
N TYR A 24 18.68 3.04 -2.81
CA TYR A 24 18.56 4.37 -3.38
C TYR A 24 18.38 5.41 -2.28
N THR A 25 18.88 6.62 -2.50
CA THR A 25 18.60 7.75 -1.61
C THR A 25 17.20 8.32 -1.85
N ARG A 26 16.73 9.16 -0.93
CA ARG A 26 15.44 9.84 -1.08
C ARG A 26 15.44 10.76 -2.30
N GLU A 27 16.56 11.41 -2.55
CA GLU A 27 16.76 12.32 -3.69
C GLU A 27 16.70 11.54 -5.01
N GLU A 28 17.33 10.37 -5.08
CA GLU A 28 17.27 9.49 -6.27
C GLU A 28 15.84 9.01 -6.54
N LEU A 29 15.13 8.54 -5.51
CA LEU A 29 13.73 8.13 -5.66
C LEU A 29 12.81 9.30 -6.02
N THR A 30 13.11 10.50 -5.53
CA THR A 30 12.37 11.71 -5.86
C THR A 30 12.56 12.07 -7.33
N GLU A 31 13.80 12.12 -7.81
CA GLU A 31 14.06 12.46 -9.22
C GLU A 31 13.49 11.39 -10.16
N ALA A 32 13.64 10.10 -9.83
CA ALA A 32 13.04 9.02 -10.60
C ALA A 32 11.50 9.13 -10.65
N THR A 33 10.87 9.50 -9.53
CA THR A 33 9.41 9.73 -9.49
C THR A 33 9.00 10.89 -10.37
N LEU A 34 9.69 12.02 -10.30
CA LEU A 34 9.41 13.20 -11.12
C LEU A 34 9.61 12.88 -12.60
N GLU A 35 10.64 12.13 -12.95
CA GLU A 35 10.89 11.70 -14.33
C GLU A 35 9.77 10.80 -14.86
N VAL A 36 9.29 9.83 -14.07
CA VAL A 36 8.14 9.00 -14.45
C VAL A 36 6.89 9.85 -14.69
N ILE A 37 6.62 10.85 -13.85
CA ILE A 37 5.48 11.77 -14.02
C ILE A 37 5.62 12.56 -15.33
N ARG A 38 6.79 13.18 -15.57
CA ARG A 38 7.06 13.99 -16.77
C ARG A 38 6.93 13.15 -18.04
N ARG A 39 7.52 11.95 -18.07
CA ARG A 39 7.49 11.06 -19.26
C ARG A 39 6.11 10.55 -19.64
N ASN A 40 5.17 10.57 -18.69
CA ASN A 40 3.79 10.15 -18.92
C ASN A 40 2.84 11.35 -19.08
N ASP A 41 3.36 12.58 -19.16
CA ASP A 41 2.59 13.82 -19.28
C ASP A 41 1.44 13.90 -18.25
N LEU A 42 1.71 13.52 -17.00
CA LEU A 42 0.70 13.43 -15.94
C LEU A 42 0.55 14.77 -15.20
N ASP A 43 -0.57 15.45 -15.44
CA ASP A 43 -0.97 16.65 -14.67
C ASP A 43 -1.54 16.28 -13.28
N GLY A 44 -2.03 15.05 -13.12
CA GLY A 44 -2.57 14.52 -11.88
C GLY A 44 -2.73 13.01 -11.93
N GLY A 45 -2.61 12.35 -10.78
CA GLY A 45 -2.73 10.89 -10.71
C GLY A 45 -2.18 10.30 -9.43
N TYR A 46 -1.95 9.00 -9.48
CA TYR A 46 -1.47 8.19 -8.38
C TYR A 46 -0.05 7.70 -8.65
N ILE A 47 0.79 7.68 -7.62
CA ILE A 47 2.20 7.25 -7.66
C ILE A 47 2.35 6.02 -6.76
N ARG A 48 3.02 4.99 -7.27
CA ARG A 48 3.30 3.73 -6.56
C ARG A 48 4.78 3.38 -6.60
N PRO A 49 5.57 3.86 -5.63
CA PRO A 49 6.84 3.25 -5.32
C PRO A 49 6.60 1.87 -4.69
N ILE A 50 7.40 0.88 -5.08
CA ILE A 50 7.42 -0.46 -4.48
C ILE A 50 8.85 -0.94 -4.38
N ALA A 51 9.24 -1.40 -3.18
CA ALA A 51 10.50 -2.11 -2.94
C ALA A 51 10.20 -3.59 -2.69
N PHE A 52 10.99 -4.49 -3.27
CA PHE A 52 10.78 -5.93 -3.19
C PHE A 52 12.10 -6.70 -3.33
N TYR A 53 12.17 -7.92 -2.79
CA TYR A 53 13.30 -8.81 -3.04
C TYR A 53 13.20 -9.39 -4.45
N GLY A 54 14.25 -9.16 -5.24
CA GLY A 54 14.38 -9.55 -6.63
C GLY A 54 14.79 -11.01 -6.82
N TYR A 55 15.30 -11.29 -8.02
CA TYR A 55 15.60 -12.63 -8.47
C TYR A 55 16.97 -13.12 -7.97
N ASP A 56 16.98 -14.20 -7.20
CA ASP A 56 18.16 -15.06 -6.96
C ASP A 56 17.72 -16.44 -6.42
N SER A 57 17.14 -16.46 -5.22
CA SER A 57 16.68 -17.67 -4.53
C SER A 57 15.16 -17.69 -4.27
N LEU A 58 14.56 -18.89 -4.25
CA LEU A 58 13.14 -19.14 -3.94
C LEU A 58 12.90 -19.46 -2.45
N GLY A 59 13.92 -19.34 -1.59
CA GLY A 59 13.76 -19.52 -0.15
C GLY A 59 12.81 -18.46 0.46
N VAL A 60 12.11 -18.81 1.54
CA VAL A 60 11.30 -17.83 2.30
C VAL A 60 12.17 -16.72 2.88
N SER A 61 13.38 -17.07 3.32
CA SER A 61 14.39 -16.09 3.69
C SER A 61 14.99 -15.48 2.42
N PRO A 62 15.00 -14.13 2.30
CA PRO A 62 15.50 -13.46 1.10
C PRO A 62 17.00 -13.65 0.91
N LYS A 63 17.78 -13.90 1.98
CA LYS A 63 19.24 -14.10 1.92
C LYS A 63 19.95 -13.07 1.02
N ASP A 64 20.47 -13.52 -0.11
CA ASP A 64 21.28 -12.76 -1.07
C ASP A 64 20.41 -12.15 -2.20
N ASN A 65 19.09 -12.33 -2.17
CA ASN A 65 18.19 -11.71 -3.14
C ASN A 65 18.36 -10.18 -3.08
N PRO A 66 18.63 -9.51 -4.22
CA PRO A 66 18.80 -8.07 -4.22
C PRO A 66 17.49 -7.36 -3.88
N THR A 67 17.55 -6.21 -3.22
CA THR A 67 16.38 -5.33 -3.14
C THR A 67 16.24 -4.56 -4.44
N GLU A 68 15.10 -4.71 -5.10
CA GLU A 68 14.73 -3.96 -6.31
C GLU A 68 13.68 -2.91 -5.96
N VAL A 69 13.69 -1.79 -6.68
CA VAL A 69 12.68 -0.73 -6.53
C VAL A 69 12.10 -0.38 -7.89
N ALA A 70 10.77 -0.34 -7.96
CA ALA A 70 10.04 0.16 -9.12
C ALA A 70 9.14 1.34 -8.73
N ILE A 71 8.95 2.25 -9.67
CA ILE A 71 8.06 3.41 -9.52
C ILE A 71 7.14 3.42 -10.74
N ALA A 72 5.83 3.39 -10.49
CA ALA A 72 4.82 3.56 -11.51
C ALA A 72 3.91 4.74 -11.16
N ALA A 73 3.41 5.43 -12.18
CA ALA A 73 2.43 6.50 -12.03
C ALA A 73 1.39 6.41 -13.14
N TRP A 74 0.13 6.73 -12.83
CA TRP A 74 -0.98 6.71 -13.78
C TRP A 74 -2.13 7.60 -13.31
N PRO A 75 -3.04 8.04 -14.20
CA PRO A 75 -4.25 8.75 -13.79
C PRO A 75 -5.10 7.86 -12.89
N TRP A 76 -5.55 8.38 -11.76
CA TRP A 76 -6.44 7.67 -10.84
C TRP A 76 -7.50 8.66 -10.35
N GLY A 77 -8.77 8.35 -10.58
CA GLY A 77 -9.91 9.16 -10.12
C GLY A 77 -10.19 9.03 -8.62
N THR A 78 -11.42 9.32 -8.20
CA THR A 78 -11.84 9.13 -6.81
C THR A 78 -11.91 7.64 -6.46
N TYR A 79 -11.24 7.24 -5.38
CA TYR A 79 -11.11 5.82 -4.99
C TYR A 79 -12.46 5.12 -4.72
N LEU A 80 -13.43 5.83 -4.14
CA LEU A 80 -14.77 5.29 -3.79
C LEU A 80 -15.86 5.66 -4.81
N GLY A 81 -15.50 6.25 -5.96
CA GLY A 81 -16.44 6.82 -6.93
C GLY A 81 -16.62 8.33 -6.79
N GLU A 82 -17.07 8.98 -7.86
CA GLU A 82 -17.13 10.45 -7.96
C GLU A 82 -18.16 11.03 -6.97
N ASP A 83 -19.31 10.39 -6.84
CA ASP A 83 -20.41 10.80 -5.94
C ASP A 83 -20.09 10.56 -4.44
N ALA A 84 -19.07 9.75 -4.14
CA ALA A 84 -18.74 9.37 -2.77
C ALA A 84 -18.28 10.56 -1.93
N LEU A 85 -17.66 11.57 -2.55
CA LEU A 85 -17.22 12.77 -1.86
C LEU A 85 -18.39 13.66 -1.42
N GLU A 86 -19.52 13.62 -2.13
CA GLU A 86 -20.69 14.45 -1.84
C GLU A 86 -21.74 13.72 -1.00
N ASN A 87 -22.02 12.46 -1.33
CA ASN A 87 -23.14 11.71 -0.77
C ASN A 87 -22.72 10.63 0.25
N GLY A 88 -21.42 10.41 0.41
CA GLY A 88 -20.89 9.29 1.19
C GLY A 88 -21.11 7.96 0.48
N VAL A 89 -20.83 6.87 1.20
CA VAL A 89 -20.97 5.50 0.69
C VAL A 89 -21.52 4.57 1.75
N ASP A 90 -22.25 3.54 1.32
CA ASP A 90 -22.67 2.46 2.19
C ASP A 90 -21.49 1.49 2.42
N VAL A 91 -21.21 1.23 3.70
CA VAL A 91 -20.10 0.37 4.14
C VAL A 91 -20.59 -0.80 4.99
N MET A 92 -19.83 -1.89 4.98
CA MET A 92 -20.14 -3.11 5.72
C MET A 92 -19.09 -3.39 6.78
N VAL A 93 -19.50 -3.80 7.99
CA VAL A 93 -18.55 -4.41 8.94
C VAL A 93 -18.27 -5.84 8.50
N SER A 94 -17.03 -6.09 8.04
CA SER A 94 -16.60 -7.38 7.50
C SER A 94 -16.52 -8.47 8.55
N SER A 95 -16.75 -9.73 8.13
CA SER A 95 -16.49 -10.90 8.96
C SER A 95 -14.98 -11.17 9.12
N TRP A 96 -14.16 -10.69 8.19
CA TRP A 96 -12.70 -10.74 8.28
C TRP A 96 -12.19 -9.83 9.40
N ARG A 97 -11.24 -10.33 10.19
CA ARG A 97 -10.61 -9.58 11.28
C ARG A 97 -9.26 -9.04 10.84
N LYS A 98 -8.93 -7.84 11.30
CA LYS A 98 -7.60 -7.24 11.11
C LYS A 98 -6.58 -8.07 11.88
N HIS A 99 -5.42 -8.28 11.27
CA HIS A 99 -4.27 -8.92 11.91
C HIS A 99 -3.76 -8.07 13.09
N ALA A 100 -3.26 -8.73 14.13
CA ALA A 100 -2.67 -8.04 15.27
C ALA A 100 -1.19 -7.72 15.04
N SER A 101 -0.70 -6.62 15.61
CA SER A 101 0.72 -6.22 15.53
C SER A 101 1.69 -7.26 16.13
N SER A 102 1.20 -8.16 16.98
CA SER A 102 1.95 -9.29 17.51
C SER A 102 2.16 -10.44 16.51
N GLN A 103 1.41 -10.45 15.40
CA GLN A 103 1.52 -11.45 14.33
C GLN A 103 2.38 -10.93 13.18
N ILE A 104 2.15 -9.69 12.79
CA ILE A 104 2.85 -9.01 11.69
C ILE A 104 2.82 -7.49 11.92
N PRO A 105 3.89 -6.73 11.63
CA PRO A 105 3.92 -5.29 11.88
C PRO A 105 2.83 -4.55 11.10
N THR A 106 1.85 -3.97 11.82
CA THR A 106 0.74 -3.21 11.23
C THR A 106 1.12 -1.78 10.86
N ASN A 107 2.27 -1.30 11.35
CA ASN A 107 2.81 0.03 11.06
C ASN A 107 3.69 0.06 9.80
N ALA A 108 3.87 -1.08 9.12
CA ALA A 108 4.58 -1.19 7.85
C ALA A 108 3.59 -1.42 6.69
N LYS A 109 3.75 -0.71 5.59
CA LYS A 109 2.87 -0.86 4.42
C LYS A 109 3.45 -1.92 3.47
N THR A 110 3.10 -3.19 3.69
CA THR A 110 3.61 -4.31 2.88
C THR A 110 2.52 -5.03 2.08
N THR A 111 2.90 -5.63 0.95
CA THR A 111 1.98 -6.30 0.03
C THR A 111 1.24 -7.47 0.68
N GLY A 112 1.91 -8.27 1.50
CA GLY A 112 1.31 -9.45 2.12
C GLY A 112 0.08 -9.14 3.00
N LEU A 113 0.06 -7.97 3.63
CA LEU A 113 -1.06 -7.53 4.46
C LEU A 113 -2.34 -7.25 3.67
N TYR A 114 -2.22 -6.93 2.37
CA TYR A 114 -3.37 -6.62 1.51
C TYR A 114 -4.21 -7.84 1.18
N VAL A 115 -3.74 -9.07 1.44
CA VAL A 115 -4.60 -10.26 1.32
C VAL A 115 -5.82 -10.12 2.24
N ASN A 116 -5.63 -9.62 3.47
CA ASN A 116 -6.73 -9.36 4.41
C ASN A 116 -7.67 -8.26 3.90
N SER A 117 -7.11 -7.13 3.43
CA SER A 117 -7.90 -6.03 2.86
C SER A 117 -8.68 -6.44 1.61
N MET A 118 -8.08 -7.25 0.74
CA MET A 118 -8.73 -7.81 -0.44
C MET A 118 -9.93 -8.69 -0.02
N LEU A 119 -9.74 -9.61 0.93
CA LEU A 119 -10.81 -10.49 1.38
C LEU A 119 -11.98 -9.73 2.00
N ALA A 120 -11.70 -8.71 2.82
CA ALA A 120 -12.70 -7.85 3.42
C ALA A 120 -13.46 -7.02 2.37
N GLY A 121 -12.73 -6.33 1.48
CA GLY A 121 -13.32 -5.52 0.42
C GLY A 121 -14.17 -6.34 -0.56
N GLU A 122 -13.70 -7.53 -0.95
CA GLU A 122 -14.47 -8.43 -1.81
C GLU A 122 -15.72 -9.00 -1.12
N GLU A 123 -15.69 -9.19 0.19
CA GLU A 123 -16.89 -9.52 0.95
C GLU A 123 -17.91 -8.38 0.92
N ALA A 124 -17.49 -7.13 1.16
CA ALA A 124 -18.37 -5.96 1.11
C ALA A 124 -19.02 -5.81 -0.28
N ARG A 125 -18.22 -5.90 -1.35
CA ARG A 125 -18.70 -5.80 -2.74
C ARG A 125 -19.73 -6.88 -3.07
N ARG A 126 -19.48 -8.14 -2.68
CA ARG A 126 -20.44 -9.24 -2.91
C ARG A 126 -21.76 -9.04 -2.18
N ASN A 127 -21.78 -8.25 -1.10
CA ASN A 127 -22.98 -7.92 -0.33
C ASN A 127 -23.60 -6.56 -0.71
N GLY A 128 -23.14 -5.92 -1.79
CA GLY A 128 -23.71 -4.67 -2.29
C GLY A 128 -23.22 -3.40 -1.59
N TYR A 129 -22.14 -3.48 -0.83
CA TYR A 129 -21.51 -2.32 -0.18
C TYR A 129 -20.27 -1.86 -0.94
N VAL A 130 -19.90 -0.59 -0.80
CA VAL A 130 -18.77 0.02 -1.52
C VAL A 130 -17.43 -0.38 -0.89
N GLU A 131 -17.37 -0.44 0.43
CA GLU A 131 -16.14 -0.73 1.17
C GLU A 131 -16.40 -1.46 2.49
N ALA A 132 -15.37 -2.13 2.99
CA ALA A 132 -15.39 -2.82 4.26
C ALA A 132 -14.79 -1.98 5.41
N ILE A 133 -15.45 -2.02 6.56
CA ILE A 133 -14.84 -1.72 7.87
C ILE A 133 -14.42 -3.05 8.49
N VAL A 134 -13.20 -3.15 9.00
CA VAL A 134 -12.72 -4.34 9.69
C VAL A 134 -12.69 -4.12 11.20
N LEU A 135 -12.79 -5.21 11.96
CA LEU A 135 -12.61 -5.18 13.42
C LEU A 135 -11.30 -5.87 13.79
N ASN A 136 -10.69 -5.45 14.88
CA ASN A 136 -9.60 -6.20 15.49
C ASN A 136 -10.12 -7.46 16.22
N LYS A 137 -9.22 -8.26 16.79
CA LYS A 137 -9.57 -9.51 17.49
C LYS A 137 -10.50 -9.28 18.69
N GLU A 138 -10.39 -8.13 19.35
CA GLU A 138 -11.21 -7.74 20.50
C GLU A 138 -12.60 -7.20 20.09
N GLY A 139 -12.88 -7.08 18.79
CA GLY A 139 -14.15 -6.57 18.27
C GLY A 139 -14.23 -5.04 18.20
N ASN A 140 -13.11 -4.33 18.40
CA ASN A 140 -13.03 -2.89 18.23
C ASN A 140 -12.79 -2.54 16.75
N VAL A 141 -13.26 -1.36 16.34
CA VAL A 141 -13.06 -0.83 14.97
C VAL A 141 -11.56 -0.73 14.66
N ALA A 142 -11.17 -1.17 13.46
CA ALA A 142 -9.82 -1.13 12.94
C ALA A 142 -9.82 -0.79 11.44
N GLU A 143 -8.62 -0.59 10.87
CA GLU A 143 -8.40 -0.27 9.45
C GLU A 143 -7.15 -0.94 8.90
#